data_AF-A0A7X8UW47-F1
#
_entry.id   AF-A0A7X8UW47-F1
#
_cell.length_a   1.000
_cell.length_b   1.000
_cell.length_c   1.000
_cell.angle_alpha   90.00
_cell.angle_beta   90.00
_cell.angle_gamma   90.00
#
_symmetry.space_group_name_H-M   'P 1'
#
loop_
_entity.id
_entity.type
_entity.pdbx_description
1 polymer ?
#
loop_
_entity_poly.entity_id
_entity_poly.type
_entity_poly.pdbx_seq_one_letter_code
_entity_poly.pdbx_strand_id
1 'polypeptide(L)'
;MLGPILILLAGFGFGQYEIEKEGFKVRVEVEASIYRYEVHNINLPPIRSFSIQPHHAYNFEAPEGWTTHEEGGLFKAEADDVFSAILAGQQRTFSMRVTSGGAVLGKMPLTLGPYTETSLRFARMLSGIKRPVEQGLGDSDHHESPG
;
A
#
# COMPACT_ATOMS: atom_id res chain seq x y z
N MET A 1 -10.61 7.87 10.05
CA MET A 1 -10.42 7.60 8.60
C MET A 1 -9.80 8.85 8.01
N LEU A 2 -8.74 8.71 7.21
CA LEU A 2 -8.26 9.85 6.42
C LEU A 2 -9.23 10.03 5.25
N GLY A 3 -9.80 11.23 5.12
CA GLY A 3 -10.73 11.55 4.04
C GLY A 3 -10.02 11.66 2.68
N PRO A 4 -10.79 11.80 1.58
CA PRO A 4 -10.21 12.01 0.26
C PRO A 4 -9.35 13.28 0.22
N ILE A 5 -8.16 13.18 -0.37
CA ILE A 5 -7.20 14.27 -0.60
C ILE A 5 -7.28 14.68 -2.06
N LEU A 6 -7.42 15.98 -2.33
CA LEU A 6 -7.44 16.51 -3.68
C LEU A 6 -6.01 16.76 -4.19
N ILE A 7 -5.61 16.06 -5.25
CA ILE A 7 -4.32 16.21 -5.92
C ILE A 7 -4.50 17.08 -7.16
N LEU A 8 -3.86 18.25 -7.23
CA LEU A 8 -3.94 19.17 -8.38
C LEU A 8 -2.98 18.71 -9.49
N LEU A 9 -3.50 18.17 -10.59
CA LEU A 9 -2.71 17.77 -11.77
C LEU A 9 -2.91 18.84 -12.84
N ALA A 10 -1.90 19.68 -13.06
CA ALA A 10 -2.00 20.77 -14.02
C ALA A 10 -1.26 20.45 -15.32
N GLY A 11 -1.99 20.18 -16.39
CA GLY A 11 -1.50 20.35 -17.76
C GLY A 11 -1.02 19.10 -18.49
N PHE A 12 -1.18 19.09 -19.82
CA PHE A 12 -0.57 18.17 -20.80
C PHE A 12 0.98 18.29 -20.87
N GLY A 13 1.63 18.57 -19.75
CA GLY A 13 3.08 18.78 -19.66
C GLY A 13 3.72 17.77 -18.72
N PHE A 14 4.90 17.29 -19.10
CA PHE A 14 5.79 16.56 -18.21
C PHE A 14 5.90 17.30 -16.87
N GLY A 15 5.61 16.60 -15.78
CA GLY A 15 5.49 17.25 -14.49
C GLY A 15 5.64 16.27 -13.33
N GLN A 16 6.30 16.74 -12.28
CA GLN A 16 6.35 16.08 -10.99
C GLN A 16 5.62 16.95 -9.98
N TYR A 17 4.68 16.35 -9.28
CA TYR A 17 3.90 17.01 -8.24
C TYR A 17 4.13 16.28 -6.93
N GLU A 18 4.13 17.03 -5.84
CA GLU A 18 4.34 16.46 -4.51
C GLU A 18 3.31 17.03 -3.55
N ILE A 19 2.73 16.15 -2.75
CA ILE A 19 1.76 16.50 -1.71
C ILE A 19 2.23 15.82 -0.44
N GLU A 20 2.44 16.62 0.59
CA GLU A 20 2.70 16.16 1.94
C GLU A 20 1.54 16.55 2.84
N LYS A 21 1.02 15.58 3.61
CA LYS A 21 -0.06 15.83 4.55
C LYS A 21 0.00 14.81 5.68
N GLU A 22 -0.19 15.29 6.92
CA GLU A 22 -0.54 14.48 8.11
C GLU A 22 0.07 13.06 8.13
N GLY A 23 1.40 12.96 7.98
CA GLY A 23 2.10 11.68 8.11
C GLY A 23 2.29 10.84 6.86
N PHE A 24 1.98 11.38 5.68
CA PHE A 24 2.32 10.76 4.40
C PHE A 24 2.74 11.80 3.35
N LYS A 25 3.37 11.30 2.30
CA LYS A 25 3.76 12.07 1.12
C LYS A 25 3.40 11.27 -0.13
N VAL A 26 2.84 11.94 -1.13
CA VAL A 26 2.58 11.37 -2.46
C VAL A 26 3.29 12.22 -3.49
N ARG A 27 4.19 11.59 -4.23
CA ARG A 27 4.78 12.16 -5.44
C ARG A 27 4.08 11.58 -6.65
N VAL A 28 3.68 12.45 -7.58
CA VAL A 28 3.05 12.08 -8.83
C VAL A 28 3.95 12.49 -9.98
N GLU A 29 4.35 11.54 -10.80
CA GLU A 29 5.12 11.78 -12.02
C GLU A 29 4.25 11.47 -13.23
N VAL A 30 4.20 12.37 -14.20
CA VAL A 30 3.43 12.19 -15.43
C VAL A 30 4.36 12.22 -16.63
N GLU A 31 4.44 11.09 -17.34
CA GLU A 31 5.27 10.93 -18.53
C GLU A 31 4.53 10.10 -19.59
N ALA A 32 4.40 10.62 -20.82
CA ALA A 32 3.76 9.90 -21.93
C ALA A 32 2.41 9.23 -21.58
N SER A 33 1.54 9.97 -20.88
CA SER A 33 0.23 9.52 -20.38
C SER A 33 0.29 8.40 -19.31
N ILE A 34 1.46 8.12 -18.75
CA ILE A 34 1.64 7.25 -17.59
C ILE A 34 1.73 8.14 -16.35
N TYR A 35 0.86 7.86 -15.39
CA TYR A 35 0.83 8.51 -14.09
C TYR A 35 1.43 7.54 -13.08
N ARG A 36 2.52 7.94 -12.44
CA ARG A 36 3.19 7.18 -11.39
C ARG A 36 2.96 7.86 -10.05
N TYR A 37 2.40 7.14 -9.09
CA TYR A 37 2.11 7.60 -7.74
C TYR A 37 3.05 6.91 -6.77
N GLU A 38 4.00 7.64 -6.26
CA GLU A 38 4.94 7.19 -5.26
C GLU A 38 4.43 7.64 -3.89
N VAL A 39 3.91 6.68 -3.12
CA VAL A 39 3.28 6.90 -1.81
C VAL A 39 4.28 6.53 -0.72
N HIS A 40 4.68 7.50 0.08
CA HIS A 40 5.53 7.35 1.25
C HIS A 40 4.70 7.51 2.51
N ASN A 41 4.60 6.45 3.30
CA ASN A 41 4.05 6.51 4.65
C ASN A 41 5.14 7.00 5.60
N ILE A 42 5.04 8.24 6.10
CA ILE A 42 6.04 8.83 6.99
C ILE A 42 5.85 8.26 8.41
N ASN A 43 4.63 8.35 8.94
CA ASN A 43 4.36 7.92 10.33
C ASN A 43 2.90 7.49 10.59
N LEU A 44 2.12 7.21 9.55
CA LEU A 44 0.78 6.66 9.69
C LEU A 44 0.80 5.17 10.05
N PRO A 45 -0.30 4.63 10.61
CA PRO A 45 -0.50 3.19 10.62
C PRO A 45 -0.36 2.60 9.21
N PRO A 46 0.02 1.32 9.07
CA PRO A 46 0.23 0.68 7.77
C PRO A 46 -0.88 1.00 6.76
N ILE A 47 -0.50 1.53 5.59
CA ILE A 47 -1.45 1.91 4.54
C ILE A 47 -1.79 0.66 3.73
N ARG A 48 -3.07 0.29 3.75
CA ARG A 48 -3.56 -0.94 3.13
C ARG A 48 -4.33 -0.73 1.84
N SER A 49 -4.81 0.49 1.59
CA SER A 49 -5.56 0.78 0.39
C SER A 49 -5.16 2.10 -0.23
N PHE A 50 -5.13 2.12 -1.55
CA PHE A 50 -4.95 3.28 -2.39
C PHE A 50 -6.16 3.34 -3.31
N SER A 51 -6.81 4.50 -3.41
CA SER A 51 -7.87 4.67 -4.40
C SER A 51 -7.80 6.04 -5.05
N ILE A 52 -8.03 6.08 -6.35
CA ILE A 52 -8.08 7.30 -7.15
C ILE A 52 -9.29 7.23 -8.07
N GLN A 53 -9.89 8.39 -8.36
CA GLN A 53 -10.97 8.48 -9.34
C GLN A 53 -10.38 8.75 -10.73
N PRO A 54 -10.09 7.72 -11.56
CA PRO A 54 -9.69 7.94 -12.94
C PRO A 54 -10.81 8.61 -13.73
N HIS A 55 -10.45 9.59 -14.55
CA HIS A 55 -11.18 9.80 -15.79
C HIS A 55 -10.45 8.96 -16.85
N HIS A 56 -11.06 7.88 -17.32
CA HIS A 56 -10.57 7.04 -18.44
C HIS A 56 -9.09 6.57 -18.36
N ALA A 57 -8.73 5.82 -17.32
CA ALA A 57 -7.43 5.17 -17.18
C ALA A 57 -7.52 3.63 -17.32
N TYR A 58 -6.38 2.99 -17.60
CA TYR A 58 -6.22 1.55 -17.84
C TYR A 58 -4.78 1.13 -17.48
N ASN A 59 -4.50 -0.18 -17.52
CA ASN A 59 -3.19 -0.76 -17.14
C ASN A 59 -2.73 -0.26 -15.77
N PHE A 60 -3.59 -0.40 -14.76
CA PHE A 60 -3.23 -0.04 -13.40
C PHE A 60 -2.27 -1.10 -12.84
N GLU A 61 -1.13 -0.66 -12.34
CA GLU A 61 -0.11 -1.48 -11.71
C GLU A 61 0.00 -1.12 -10.23
N ALA A 62 0.03 -2.16 -9.39
CA ALA A 62 0.24 -2.06 -7.96
C ALA A 62 1.55 -2.78 -7.58
N PRO A 63 2.17 -2.42 -6.44
CA PRO A 63 3.33 -3.15 -5.93
C PRO A 63 2.98 -4.61 -5.59
N GLU A 64 3.99 -5.46 -5.46
CA GLU A 64 3.82 -6.87 -5.07
C GLU A 64 3.03 -7.00 -3.76
N GLY A 65 2.15 -8.01 -3.70
CA GLY A 65 1.26 -8.26 -2.56
C GLY A 65 0.07 -7.29 -2.48
N TRP A 66 -0.27 -6.64 -3.59
CA TRP A 66 -1.47 -5.81 -3.73
C TRP A 66 -2.33 -6.27 -4.90
N THR A 67 -3.63 -6.29 -4.67
CA THR A 67 -4.63 -6.60 -5.68
C THR A 67 -5.35 -5.32 -6.13
N THR A 68 -5.67 -5.24 -7.42
CA THR A 68 -6.31 -4.07 -8.04
C THR A 68 -7.73 -4.40 -8.46
N HIS A 69 -8.63 -3.45 -8.26
CA HIS A 69 -10.05 -3.57 -8.58
C HIS A 69 -10.59 -2.24 -9.11
N GLU A 70 -11.54 -2.32 -10.03
CA GLU A 70 -12.34 -1.19 -10.48
C GLU A 70 -13.72 -1.26 -9.84
N GLU A 71 -14.09 -0.24 -9.07
CA GLU A 71 -15.39 -0.17 -8.39
C GLU A 71 -15.96 1.25 -8.49
N GLY A 72 -17.16 1.39 -9.05
CA GLY A 72 -17.87 2.68 -9.07
C GLY A 72 -17.12 3.83 -9.77
N GLY A 73 -16.25 3.52 -10.75
CA GLY A 73 -15.40 4.53 -11.42
C GLY A 73 -14.18 4.97 -10.60
N LEU A 74 -13.83 4.22 -9.56
CA LEU A 74 -12.59 4.34 -8.80
C LEU A 74 -11.65 3.19 -9.18
N PHE A 75 -10.38 3.49 -9.40
CA PHE A 75 -9.34 2.47 -9.30
C PHE A 75 -8.95 2.34 -7.84
N LYS A 76 -9.03 1.12 -7.34
CA LYS A 76 -8.66 0.76 -5.98
C LYS A 76 -7.56 -0.30 -6.04
N ALA A 77 -6.56 -0.15 -5.18
CA ALA A 77 -5.59 -1.17 -4.88
C ALA A 77 -5.63 -1.45 -3.38
N GLU A 78 -5.59 -2.72 -3.00
CA GLU A 78 -5.58 -3.17 -1.61
C GLU A 78 -4.44 -4.16 -1.37
N ALA A 79 -3.73 -4.01 -0.25
CA ALA A 79 -2.72 -4.95 0.19
C ALA A 79 -3.38 -6.27 0.60
N ASP A 80 -2.84 -7.38 0.11
CA ASP A 80 -3.35 -8.74 0.38
C ASP A 80 -3.19 -9.11 1.86
N ASP A 81 -2.15 -8.58 2.50
CA ASP A 81 -1.88 -8.74 3.92
C ASP A 81 -1.18 -7.52 4.54
N VAL A 82 -1.00 -7.58 5.87
CA VAL A 82 -0.39 -6.49 6.63
C VAL A 82 1.09 -6.28 6.31
N PHE A 83 1.78 -7.30 5.79
CA PHE A 83 3.21 -7.26 5.48
C PHE A 83 3.48 -6.62 4.12
N SER A 84 2.51 -6.71 3.22
CA SER A 84 2.52 -6.10 1.89
C SER A 84 2.13 -4.61 1.95
N ALA A 85 1.45 -4.20 3.02
CA ALA A 85 1.05 -2.82 3.26
C ALA A 85 2.23 -1.83 3.32
N ILE A 86 1.97 -0.54 3.08
CA ILE A 86 3.00 0.51 3.20
C ILE A 86 3.19 0.84 4.67
N LEU A 87 4.22 0.25 5.30
CA LEU A 87 4.54 0.48 6.71
C LEU A 87 5.11 1.89 6.91
N ALA A 88 5.14 2.37 8.16
CA ALA A 88 5.77 3.66 8.48
C ALA A 88 7.25 3.66 8.08
N GLY A 89 7.71 4.76 7.48
CA GLY A 89 9.02 4.91 6.86
C GLY A 89 9.19 4.19 5.51
N GLN A 90 8.15 3.54 4.98
CA GLN A 90 8.21 2.84 3.70
C GLN A 90 7.52 3.58 2.59
N GLN A 91 7.93 3.24 1.37
CA GLN A 91 7.44 3.80 0.14
C GLN A 91 7.09 2.71 -0.85
N ARG A 92 6.02 2.94 -1.61
CA ARG A 92 5.55 2.07 -2.69
C ARG A 92 5.04 2.90 -3.86
N THR A 93 5.06 2.28 -5.04
CA THR A 93 4.72 2.94 -6.30
C THR A 93 3.54 2.25 -6.94
N PHE A 94 2.55 3.04 -7.35
CA PHE A 94 1.43 2.65 -8.18
C PHE A 94 1.57 3.33 -9.54
N SER A 95 1.11 2.70 -10.61
CA SER A 95 1.15 3.29 -11.94
C SER A 95 -0.18 3.08 -12.66
N MET A 96 -0.52 3.99 -13.57
CA MET A 96 -1.61 3.77 -14.51
C MET A 96 -1.36 4.52 -15.80
N ARG A 97 -1.89 3.99 -16.90
CA ARG A 97 -1.92 4.70 -18.18
C ARG A 97 -3.28 5.35 -18.39
N VAL A 98 -3.27 6.58 -18.86
CA VAL A 98 -4.46 7.40 -19.08
C VAL A 98 -4.67 7.59 -20.57
N THR A 99 -5.91 7.51 -21.05
CA THR A 99 -6.23 7.78 -22.47
C THR A 99 -6.22 9.28 -22.76
N SER A 100 -6.18 9.69 -24.04
CA SER A 100 -6.24 11.10 -24.42
C SER A 100 -7.51 11.83 -23.94
N GLY A 101 -8.64 11.12 -23.83
CA GLY A 101 -9.90 11.64 -23.22
C GLY A 101 -9.91 11.59 -21.69
N GLY A 102 -8.93 10.92 -21.08
CA GLY A 102 -8.73 10.83 -19.64
C GLY A 102 -7.63 11.74 -19.10
N ALA A 103 -6.86 12.41 -19.98
CA ALA A 103 -5.81 13.33 -19.58
C ALA A 103 -6.42 14.45 -18.73
N VAL A 104 -6.36 14.28 -17.41
CA VAL A 104 -7.01 15.20 -16.48
C VAL A 104 -6.22 16.48 -16.44
N LEU A 105 -6.81 17.55 -16.99
CA LEU A 105 -6.48 18.93 -16.68
C LEU A 105 -7.21 19.31 -15.39
N GLY A 106 -6.68 18.97 -14.20
CA GLY A 106 -7.33 19.35 -12.94
C GLY A 106 -7.03 18.49 -11.72
N LYS A 107 -7.82 18.71 -10.65
CA LYS A 107 -7.67 17.99 -9.38
C LYS A 107 -8.25 16.58 -9.47
N MET A 108 -7.50 15.55 -9.04
CA MET A 108 -8.02 14.19 -8.83
C MET A 108 -8.06 13.87 -7.33
N PRO A 109 -9.20 13.40 -6.80
CA PRO A 109 -9.26 12.92 -5.44
C PRO A 109 -8.53 11.57 -5.32
N LEU A 110 -7.56 11.51 -4.40
CA LEU A 110 -6.85 10.32 -3.98
C LEU A 110 -7.18 10.05 -2.51
N THR A 111 -7.46 8.79 -2.17
CA THR A 111 -7.72 8.37 -0.79
C THR A 111 -6.75 7.27 -0.39
N LEU A 112 -6.17 7.39 0.80
CA LEU A 112 -5.34 6.36 1.43
C LEU A 112 -6.10 5.78 2.63
N GLY A 113 -6.19 4.46 2.68
CA GLY A 113 -6.81 3.75 3.79
C GLY A 113 -5.75 3.13 4.69
N PRO A 114 -5.46 3.69 5.88
CA PRO A 114 -4.66 2.99 6.88
C PRO A 114 -5.45 1.83 7.50
N TYR A 115 -4.74 0.79 7.97
CA TYR A 115 -5.35 -0.21 8.85
C TYR A 115 -5.90 0.47 10.10
N THR A 116 -7.08 0.04 10.52
CA THR A 116 -7.62 0.43 11.83
C THR A 116 -6.84 -0.29 12.94
N GLU A 117 -6.84 0.28 14.15
CA GLU A 117 -6.21 -0.35 15.31
C GLU A 117 -6.76 -1.77 15.55
N THR A 118 -8.06 -1.97 15.38
CA THR A 118 -8.73 -3.27 15.43
C THR A 118 -8.14 -4.25 14.43
N SER A 119 -7.96 -3.82 13.18
CA SER A 119 -7.40 -4.67 12.12
C SER A 119 -5.95 -5.07 12.40
N LEU A 120 -5.15 -4.14 12.95
CA LEU A 120 -3.77 -4.42 13.35
C LEU A 120 -3.71 -5.40 14.53
N ARG A 121 -4.61 -5.28 15.51
CA ARG A 121 -4.71 -6.22 16.64
C ARG A 121 -5.06 -7.63 16.15
N PHE A 122 -6.00 -7.77 15.23
CA PHE A 122 -6.33 -9.07 14.61
C PHE A 122 -5.15 -9.64 13.83
N ALA A 123 -4.46 -8.84 13.00
CA ALA A 123 -3.29 -9.30 12.27
C ALA A 123 -2.18 -9.80 13.21
N ARG A 124 -1.93 -9.10 14.33
CA ARG A 124 -0.97 -9.51 15.37
C ARG A 124 -1.40 -10.79 16.10
N MET A 125 -2.70 -10.97 16.34
CA MET A 125 -3.23 -12.19 16.96
C MET A 125 -3.03 -13.39 16.05
N LEU A 126 -3.33 -13.25 14.75
CA LEU A 126 -3.14 -14.31 13.76
C LEU A 126 -1.66 -14.65 13.51
N SER A 127 -0.77 -13.65 13.52
CA SER A 127 0.67 -13.90 13.40
C SER A 127 1.27 -14.49 14.67
N GLY A 128 0.74 -14.15 15.84
CA GLY A 128 1.12 -14.74 17.14
C GLY A 128 0.68 -16.20 17.33
N ILE A 129 -0.29 -16.69 16.54
CA ILE A 129 -0.67 -18.12 16.53
C ILE A 129 0.39 -18.98 15.80
N LYS A 130 1.30 -18.37 15.03
CA LYS A 130 2.44 -19.07 14.43
C LYS A 130 3.72 -18.89 15.27
N ARG A 131 3.91 -19.70 16.33
CA ARG A 131 5.17 -20.37 16.76
C ARG A 131 5.08 -20.94 18.20
N PRO A 132 5.78 -22.03 18.56
CA PRO A 132 6.23 -23.19 17.77
C PRO A 132 5.52 -24.49 18.22
N VAL A 133 5.52 -25.53 17.38
CA VAL A 133 5.33 -26.90 17.88
C VAL A 133 6.65 -27.31 18.52
N GLU A 134 6.76 -27.19 19.84
CA GLU A 134 7.67 -28.02 20.63
C GLU A 134 7.03 -29.39 20.83
N GLN A 135 7.75 -30.46 20.48
CA GLN A 135 7.73 -31.82 21.06
C GLN A 135 8.59 -32.75 20.18
N GLY A 136 9.52 -33.58 20.67
CA GLY A 136 9.92 -33.94 22.03
C GLY A 136 11.45 -34.13 22.09
N LEU A 137 12.09 -33.94 23.24
CA LEU A 137 12.17 -34.94 24.33
C LEU A 137 12.76 -36.28 23.83
N GLY A 138 14.07 -36.30 23.65
CA GLY A 138 14.88 -37.52 23.64
C GLY A 138 15.66 -37.58 24.94
N ASP A 139 14.95 -37.93 26.03
CA ASP A 139 15.59 -38.48 27.22
C ASP A 139 16.05 -39.90 26.85
N SER A 140 17.35 -40.14 26.92
CA SER A 140 17.88 -41.50 27.03
C SER A 140 19.14 -41.46 27.89
N ASP A 141 18.95 -42.02 29.09
CA ASP A 141 19.92 -42.36 30.11
C ASP A 141 21.15 -43.15 29.62
N HIS A 142 22.15 -43.20 30.52
CA HIS A 142 23.36 -44.04 30.60
C HIS A 142 24.64 -43.37 30.04
N HIS A 143 25.78 -43.31 30.74
CA HIS A 143 26.30 -44.11 31.85
C HIS A 143 27.48 -43.35 32.49
N GLU A 144 27.46 -43.09 33.79
CA GLU A 144 28.68 -42.83 34.58
C GLU A 144 29.12 -44.14 35.25
N SER A 145 30.38 -44.53 35.06
CA SER A 145 31.18 -45.16 36.11
C SER A 145 32.67 -44.99 35.82
N PRO A 146 33.44 -44.42 36.77
CA PRO A 146 34.89 -44.43 36.74
C PRO A 146 35.43 -45.69 37.44
N GLY A 147 36.46 -46.29 36.85
CA GLY A 147 37.26 -47.38 37.41
C GLY A 147 38.66 -47.34 36.81
#